data_AF-F2I4S1-F1
#
_entry.id   AF-F2I4S1-F1
#
_cell.length_a   1.000
_cell.length_b   1.000
_cell.length_c   1.000
_cell.angle_alpha   90.00
_cell.angle_beta   90.00
_cell.angle_gamma   90.00
#
_symmetry.space_group_name_H-M   'P 1'
#
loop_
_entity.id
_entity.type
_entity.pdbx_description
1 polymer ?
#
loop_
_entity_poly.entity_id
_entity_poly.type
_entity_poly.pdbx_seq_one_letter_code
_entity_poly.pdbx_strand_id
1 'polypeptide(L)'
;MPNRDQFALLYRYFIFYKELDLTEKKADLARYLKLPLPLLNLLLKVLVEAELLEQDGQIYRIRPGQNKIDLKESTSLKNWAKQIEKENFLLNETIDNLTRYFFQEDNL
;
A
#
# COMPACT_ATOMS: atom_id res chain seq x y z
N MET A 1 -3.83 -1.26 9.00
CA MET A 1 -3.85 -2.14 7.82
C MET A 1 -4.89 -1.64 6.83
N PRO A 2 -4.63 -1.56 5.51
CA PRO A 2 -5.68 -1.26 4.53
C PRO A 2 -6.79 -2.31 4.56
N ASN A 3 -8.02 -1.88 4.34
CA ASN A 3 -9.17 -2.78 4.26
C ASN A 3 -9.69 -2.93 2.82
N ARG A 4 -10.57 -3.91 2.61
CA ARG A 4 -11.14 -4.22 1.29
C ARG A 4 -11.89 -3.03 0.67
N ASP A 5 -12.58 -2.24 1.48
CA ASP A 5 -13.38 -1.11 0.99
C ASP A 5 -12.50 0.01 0.43
N GLN A 6 -11.33 0.24 1.04
CA GLN A 6 -10.34 1.21 0.56
C GLN A 6 -9.77 0.80 -0.81
N PHE A 7 -9.47 -0.50 -0.99
CA PHE A 7 -9.07 -1.03 -2.30
C PHE A 7 -10.20 -0.90 -3.33
N ALA A 8 -11.43 -1.28 -2.96
CA ALA A 8 -12.58 -1.21 -3.85
C ALA A 8 -12.88 0.24 -4.27
N LEU A 9 -12.76 1.20 -3.34
CA LEU A 9 -12.95 2.62 -3.60
C LEU A 9 -11.95 3.13 -4.64
N LEU A 10 -10.66 2.87 -4.44
CA LEU A 10 -9.62 3.30 -5.37
C LEU A 10 -9.77 2.62 -6.74
N TYR A 11 -10.03 1.31 -6.76
CA TYR A 11 -10.19 0.57 -8.00
C TYR A 11 -11.41 1.04 -8.81
N ARG A 12 -12.54 1.32 -8.16
CA ARG A 12 -13.73 1.91 -8.82
C ARG A 12 -13.45 3.29 -9.40
N TYR A 13 -12.63 4.09 -8.72
CA TYR A 13 -12.19 5.38 -9.24
C TYR A 13 -11.44 5.19 -10.59
N PHE A 14 -10.51 4.23 -10.65
CA PHE A 14 -9.82 3.88 -11.90
C PHE A 14 -10.73 3.29 -12.98
N ILE A 15 -11.76 2.51 -12.62
CA ILE A 15 -12.75 2.02 -13.61
C ILE A 15 -13.44 3.20 -14.31
N PHE A 16 -13.79 4.25 -13.55
CA PHE A 16 -14.51 5.40 -14.10
C PHE A 16 -13.64 6.24 -15.04
N TYR A 17 -12.42 6.58 -14.61
CA TYR A 17 -11.53 7.46 -15.37
C TYR A 17 -10.67 6.73 -16.41
N LYS A 18 -10.50 5.41 -16.27
CA LYS A 18 -9.68 4.49 -17.10
C LYS A 18 -8.18 4.76 -17.08
N GLU A 19 -7.79 6.02 -17.09
CA GLU A 19 -6.42 6.51 -17.06
C GLU A 19 -6.34 7.77 -16.20
N LEU A 20 -5.30 7.85 -15.36
CA LEU A 20 -5.06 9.01 -14.50
C LEU A 20 -3.57 9.34 -14.47
N ASP A 21 -3.25 10.58 -14.82
CA ASP A 21 -1.96 11.19 -14.50
C ASP A 21 -2.00 11.79 -13.09
N LEU A 22 -1.15 11.27 -12.20
CA LEU A 22 -1.07 11.67 -10.80
C LEU A 22 0.12 12.58 -10.50
N THR A 23 0.86 13.08 -11.49
CA THR A 23 2.11 13.86 -11.30
C THR A 23 1.96 14.98 -10.26
N GLU A 24 0.90 15.78 -10.35
CA GLU A 24 0.61 16.85 -9.38
C GLU A 24 -0.71 16.61 -8.62
N LYS A 25 -1.47 15.58 -8.98
CA LYS A 25 -2.83 15.34 -8.48
C LYS A 25 -2.88 14.29 -7.37
N LYS A 26 -1.75 13.67 -7.02
CA LYS A 26 -1.73 12.57 -6.04
C LYS A 26 -2.23 12.97 -4.67
N ALA A 27 -1.83 14.14 -4.18
CA ALA A 27 -2.29 14.67 -2.89
C ALA A 27 -3.78 15.01 -2.91
N ASP A 28 -4.28 15.54 -4.02
CA ASP A 28 -5.70 15.86 -4.19
C ASP A 28 -6.56 14.60 -4.26
N LEU A 29 -6.08 13.56 -4.95
CA LEU A 29 -6.73 12.25 -4.97
C LEU A 29 -6.81 11.65 -3.56
N ALA A 30 -5.72 11.73 -2.79
CA ALA A 30 -5.70 11.27 -1.40
C ALA A 30 -6.75 12.00 -0.55
N ARG A 31 -6.81 13.34 -0.67
CA ARG A 31 -7.80 14.17 0.02
C ARG A 31 -9.23 13.82 -0.40
N TYR A 32 -9.48 13.68 -1.70
CA TYR A 32 -10.78 13.34 -2.25
C TYR A 32 -11.30 11.98 -1.74
N LEU A 33 -10.44 10.97 -1.76
CA LEU A 33 -10.79 9.62 -1.27
C LEU A 33 -10.74 9.50 0.25
N LYS A 34 -10.38 10.59 0.97
CA LYS A 34 -10.20 10.62 2.43
C LYS A 34 -9.20 9.56 2.92
N LEU A 35 -8.12 9.38 2.16
CA LEU A 35 -7.03 8.47 2.47
C LEU A 35 -5.77 9.26 2.84
N PRO A 36 -5.02 8.86 3.90
CA PRO A 36 -3.67 9.35 4.09
C PRO A 36 -2.81 9.06 2.85
N LEU A 37 -1.93 10.01 2.48
CA LEU A 37 -1.08 9.86 1.30
C LEU A 37 -0.21 8.58 1.32
N PRO A 38 0.41 8.16 2.46
CA PRO A 38 1.12 6.89 2.53
C PRO A 38 0.23 5.68 2.23
N LEU A 39 -1.03 5.72 2.69
CA LEU A 39 -1.99 4.66 2.43
C LEU A 39 -2.36 4.61 0.95
N LEU A 40 -2.63 5.75 0.32
CA LEU A 40 -2.87 5.81 -1.13
C LEU A 40 -1.69 5.23 -1.93
N ASN A 41 -0.45 5.59 -1.55
CA ASN A 41 0.77 5.07 -2.19
C ASN A 41 0.85 3.55 -2.09
N LEU A 42 0.55 2.99 -0.90
CA LEU A 42 0.49 1.54 -0.70
C LEU A 42 -0.57 0.90 -1.60
N LEU A 43 -1.80 1.42 -1.58
CA LEU A 43 -2.90 0.84 -2.36
C LEU A 43 -2.58 0.83 -3.86
N LEU A 44 -2.02 1.93 -4.40
CA LEU A 44 -1.60 2.00 -5.80
C LEU A 44 -0.55 0.92 -6.13
N LYS A 45 0.49 0.77 -5.29
CA LYS A 45 1.51 -0.26 -5.48
C LYS A 45 0.93 -1.66 -5.48
N VAL A 46 0.06 -1.98 -4.52
CA VAL A 46 -0.59 -3.28 -4.42
C VAL A 46 -1.45 -3.56 -5.66
N LEU A 47 -2.19 -2.57 -6.16
CA LEU A 47 -3.00 -2.75 -7.38
C LEU A 47 -2.14 -2.94 -8.64
N VAL A 48 -0.96 -2.32 -8.71
CA VAL A 48 0.00 -2.54 -9.80
C VAL A 48 0.64 -3.94 -9.71
N GLU A 49 1.07 -4.36 -8.51
CA GLU A 49 1.59 -5.72 -8.28
C GLU A 49 0.56 -6.81 -8.58
N ALA A 50 -0.70 -6.54 -8.27
CA ALA A 50 -1.82 -7.40 -8.60
C ALA A 50 -2.26 -7.29 -10.08
N GLU A 51 -1.53 -6.54 -10.92
CA GLU A 51 -1.83 -6.34 -12.34
C GLU A 51 -3.25 -5.79 -12.63
N LEU A 52 -3.88 -5.17 -11.64
CA LEU A 52 -5.17 -4.48 -11.77
C LEU A 52 -5.00 -3.09 -12.36
N LEU A 53 -3.83 -2.49 -12.15
CA LEU A 53 -3.38 -1.26 -12.78
C LEU A 53 -2.06 -1.49 -13.51
N GLU A 54 -1.89 -0.78 -14.60
CA GLU A 54 -0.59 -0.54 -15.23
C GLU A 54 -0.08 0.83 -14.81
N GLN A 55 1.24 0.96 -14.65
CA GLN A 55 1.88 2.22 -14.30
C GLN A 55 3.01 2.53 -15.29
N ASP A 56 2.99 3.74 -15.84
CA ASP A 56 4.07 4.34 -16.63
C ASP A 56 4.40 5.72 -16.04
N GLY A 57 5.52 5.81 -15.32
CA GLY A 57 5.85 7.00 -14.53
C GLY A 57 4.78 7.31 -13.49
N GLN A 58 4.07 8.44 -13.64
CA GLN A 58 2.96 8.85 -12.78
C GLN A 58 1.58 8.63 -13.43
N ILE A 59 1.53 8.01 -14.61
CA ILE A 59 0.30 7.69 -15.31
C ILE A 59 -0.11 6.26 -14.95
N TYR A 60 -1.35 6.10 -14.50
CA TYR A 60 -1.92 4.82 -14.10
C TYR A 60 -3.12 4.49 -14.98
N ARG A 61 -3.16 3.26 -15.52
CA ARG A 61 -4.22 2.78 -16.41
C ARG A 61 -4.87 1.55 -15.85
N ILE A 62 -6.18 1.41 -16.02
CA ILE A 62 -6.85 0.17 -15.63
C ILE A 62 -6.50 -0.97 -16.59
N ARG A 63 -6.20 -2.15 -16.03
CA ARG A 63 -6.09 -3.38 -16.83
C ARG A 63 -7.42 -4.12 -16.82
N PRO A 64 -8.13 -4.23 -17.95
CA PRO A 64 -9.37 -5.00 -18.03
C PRO A 64 -9.06 -6.50 -18.02
N GLY A 65 -9.85 -7.27 -17.28
CA GLY A 65 -9.93 -8.73 -17.46
C GLY A 65 -9.05 -9.58 -16.55
N GLN A 66 -9.19 -9.44 -15.23
CA GLN A 66 -8.55 -10.36 -14.30
C GLN A 66 -9.57 -11.24 -13.57
N ASN A 67 -9.25 -12.52 -13.41
CA ASN A 67 -9.93 -13.44 -12.51
C ASN A 67 -9.85 -12.92 -11.05
N LYS A 68 -10.54 -13.57 -10.11
CA LYS A 68 -10.39 -13.23 -8.67
C LYS A 68 -8.90 -13.22 -8.29
N ILE A 69 -8.39 -12.06 -7.87
CA ILE A 69 -7.02 -11.87 -7.40
C ILE A 69 -7.01 -11.77 -5.88
N ASP A 70 -6.07 -12.46 -5.22
CA ASP A 70 -5.81 -12.25 -3.80
C ASP A 70 -4.75 -11.17 -3.59
N LEU A 71 -5.19 -10.00 -3.11
CA LEU A 71 -4.31 -8.87 -2.82
C LEU A 71 -3.37 -9.15 -1.64
N LYS A 72 -3.65 -10.16 -0.81
CA LYS A 72 -2.79 -10.54 0.32
C LYS A 72 -1.44 -11.08 -0.12
N GLU A 73 -1.34 -11.54 -1.37
CA GLU A 73 -0.08 -12.05 -1.90
C GLU A 73 0.92 -10.95 -2.26
N SER A 74 0.47 -9.69 -2.35
CA SER A 74 1.31 -8.53 -2.62
C SER A 74 2.49 -8.40 -1.65
N THR A 75 3.68 -8.26 -2.23
CA THR A 75 4.91 -8.00 -1.49
C THR A 75 4.85 -6.65 -0.77
N SER A 76 4.33 -5.61 -1.43
CA SER A 76 4.13 -4.30 -0.79
C SER A 76 3.22 -4.38 0.43
N LEU A 77 2.12 -5.14 0.35
CA LEU A 77 1.20 -5.29 1.48
C LEU A 77 1.83 -6.07 2.63
N LYS A 78 2.57 -7.15 2.33
CA LYS A 78 3.31 -7.94 3.33
C LYS A 78 4.38 -7.10 4.03
N ASN A 79 5.15 -6.31 3.29
CA ASN A 79 6.19 -5.44 3.86
C ASN A 79 5.60 -4.34 4.74
N TRP A 80 4.49 -3.75 4.32
CA TRP A 80 3.77 -2.76 5.13
C TRP A 80 3.25 -3.36 6.44
N ALA A 81 2.73 -4.59 6.42
CA ALA A 81 2.30 -5.28 7.62
C ALA A 81 3.46 -5.52 8.60
N LYS A 82 4.61 -5.99 8.09
CA LYS A 82 5.85 -6.16 8.88
C LYS A 82 6.34 -4.85 9.48
N GLN A 83 6.27 -3.75 8.74
CA GLN A 83 6.65 -2.44 9.25
C GLN A 83 5.75 -2.00 10.40
N ILE A 84 4.43 -2.12 10.26
CA ILE A 84 3.48 -1.80 11.34
C ILE A 84 3.74 -2.69 12.56
N GLU A 85 4.01 -3.97 12.35
CA GLU A 85 4.32 -4.90 13.45
C GLU A 85 5.60 -4.48 14.20
N LYS A 86 6.67 -4.13 13.48
CA LYS A 86 7.90 -3.58 14.07
C LYS A 86 7.63 -2.28 14.84
N GLU A 87 6.90 -1.34 14.25
CA GLU A 87 6.57 -0.07 14.91
C GLU A 87 5.74 -0.30 16.19
N ASN A 88 4.76 -1.20 16.15
CA ASN A 88 3.97 -1.56 17.32
C ASN A 88 4.79 -2.26 18.40
N PHE A 89 5.73 -3.13 18.03
CA PHE A 89 6.67 -3.75 18.96
C PHE A 89 7.52 -2.66 19.64
N LEU A 90 8.09 -1.73 18.87
CA LEU A 90 8.90 -0.64 19.42
C LEU A 90 8.14 0.25 20.43
N LEU A 91 6.85 0.49 20.19
CA LEU A 91 6.03 1.37 21.02
C LEU A 91 5.53 0.73 22.32
N ASN A 92 5.36 -0.60 22.36
CA ASN A 92 4.70 -1.29 23.45
C ASN A 92 5.63 -2.18 24.29
N GLU A 93 6.90 -2.26 23.93
CA GLU A 93 7.87 -3.14 24.58
C GLU A 93 8.72 -2.44 25.64
N THR A 94 9.30 -3.26 26.51
CA THR A 94 10.22 -2.80 27.55
C THR A 94 11.62 -2.55 26.98
N ILE A 95 12.39 -1.67 27.64
CA ILE A 95 13.76 -1.31 27.25
C ILE A 95 14.65 -2.57 27.10
N ASP A 96 14.49 -3.58 27.97
CA ASP A 96 15.27 -4.83 27.90
C ASP A 96 14.97 -5.65 26.64
N ASN A 97 13.72 -5.70 26.19
CA ASN A 97 13.33 -6.41 24.98
C ASN A 97 13.77 -5.67 23.71
N LEU A 98 13.70 -4.33 23.72
CA LEU A 98 14.22 -3.50 22.64
C LEU A 98 15.73 -3.68 22.46
N THR A 99 16.47 -3.71 23.57
CA THR A 99 17.92 -3.94 23.59
C THR A 99 18.25 -5.26 22.90
N ARG A 100 17.58 -6.37 23.26
CA ARG A 100 17.81 -7.67 22.59
C ARG A 100 17.46 -7.65 21.11
N TYR A 101 16.36 -7.00 20.71
CA TYR A 101 15.93 -6.92 19.32
C TYR A 101 17.00 -6.24 18.44
N PHE A 102 17.56 -5.10 18.88
CA PHE A 102 18.60 -4.40 18.12
C PHE A 102 19.96 -5.12 18.14
N PHE A 103 20.39 -5.68 19.28
CA PHE A 103 21.70 -6.34 19.39
C PHE A 103 21.73 -7.79 18.87
N GLN A 104 20.59 -8.38 18.51
CA GLN A 104 20.53 -9.66 17.78
C GLN A 104 20.60 -9.49 16.26
N GLU A 105 20.13 -8.38 15.69
CA GLU A 105 20.25 -8.09 14.25
C GLU A 105 21.72 -7.82 13.84
N ASP A 106 22.60 -7.37 14.74
CA ASP A 106 24.02 -7.09 14.47
C ASP A 106 24.94 -8.34 14.40
N ASN A 107 24.43 -9.55 14.67
CA ASN A 107 25.21 -10.80 14.69
C ASN A 107 24.89 -11.76 13.52
N LEU A 108 24.28 -11.27 12.44
CA LEU A 108 23.93 -12.05 11.23
C LEU A 108 24.55 -11.45 9.97
#